data_AF-A0A845Y2R2-F1
#
_entry.id   AF-A0A845Y2R2-F1
#
_cell.length_a   1.000
_cell.length_b   1.000
_cell.length_c   1.000
_cell.angle_alpha   90.00
_cell.angle_beta   90.00
_cell.angle_gamma   90.00
#
_symmetry.space_group_name_H-M   'P 1'
#
loop_
_entity.id
_entity.type
_entity.pdbx_description
1 polymer ?
#
loop_
_entity_poly.entity_id
_entity_poly.type
_entity_poly.pdbx_seq_one_letter_code
_entity_poly.pdbx_strand_id
1 'polypeptide(L)'
;LPYLIDSNSFDPNSFYPVERSFQDLRWFGIHIGASFWTMAGFIVLNYGVGTYWFGQGLNRCFHNPKATLINKQQSYWLTASFQAVILGFALNPQYKNWRGYTHGLEENSQMLLVFNVVLFLALIAALSPHRQTLQDWARYRHQDRTFRKKGGVIADLIWGDKSPAVVAVAINCAIASAMLLTWILLWPANEYKIPALFALLLNSSLIMIYATVAQLMLLMKTQKRAAGAVIAVGGLILLPPILFWIGSMTLYETPAIWLFSVFHWGILPYANGSVFLAIIAQSLALTLFNVQLGRQLRQAGESTTKALLSGKTEKYQARVSHLIH
;
A
#
# COMPACT_ATOMS: atom_id res chain seq x y z
N LEU A 1 -41.77 -32.93 -33.75
CA LEU A 1 -41.58 -31.59 -33.16
C LEU A 1 -40.15 -31.49 -32.62
N PRO A 2 -39.21 -30.99 -33.44
CA PRO A 2 -37.77 -31.05 -33.19
C PRO A 2 -37.18 -29.65 -32.86
N TYR A 3 -37.69 -28.96 -31.84
CA TYR A 3 -37.22 -27.60 -31.49
C TYR A 3 -36.73 -27.43 -30.03
N LEU A 4 -36.59 -28.51 -29.27
CA LEU A 4 -36.15 -28.46 -27.86
C LEU A 4 -34.85 -29.22 -27.57
N ILE A 5 -34.13 -29.65 -28.61
CA ILE A 5 -32.82 -30.30 -28.48
C ILE A 5 -31.83 -29.47 -29.29
N ASP A 6 -31.56 -28.23 -28.85
CA ASP A 6 -30.43 -27.46 -29.39
C ASP A 6 -29.90 -26.36 -28.46
N SER A 7 -30.34 -26.29 -27.20
CA SER A 7 -29.88 -25.23 -26.28
C SER A 7 -28.79 -25.64 -25.30
N ASN A 8 -28.28 -26.88 -25.36
CA ASN A 8 -27.21 -27.37 -24.46
C ASN A 8 -26.18 -28.26 -25.17
N SER A 9 -25.96 -28.09 -26.48
CA SER A 9 -24.74 -28.61 -27.09
C SER A 9 -23.60 -27.70 -26.65
N PHE A 10 -22.84 -28.16 -25.66
CA PHE A 10 -21.50 -27.65 -25.39
C PHE A 10 -20.68 -27.88 -26.67
N ASP A 11 -20.69 -26.91 -27.57
CA ASP A 11 -19.78 -26.89 -28.71
C ASP A 11 -18.38 -26.65 -28.16
N PRO A 12 -17.49 -27.68 -28.16
CA PRO A 12 -16.15 -27.56 -27.59
C PRO A 12 -15.31 -26.54 -28.38
N ASN A 13 -15.76 -26.14 -29.56
CA ASN A 13 -15.07 -25.20 -30.45
C ASN A 13 -15.48 -23.73 -30.22
N SER A 14 -16.41 -23.45 -29.31
CA SER A 14 -16.79 -22.08 -28.93
C SER A 14 -15.96 -21.50 -27.78
N PHE A 15 -15.06 -22.29 -27.20
CA PHE A 15 -14.02 -21.79 -26.32
C PHE A 15 -12.93 -21.16 -27.19
N TYR A 16 -12.84 -19.82 -27.21
CA TYR A 16 -11.66 -19.14 -27.73
C TYR A 16 -10.42 -19.77 -27.07
N PRO A 17 -9.57 -20.51 -27.78
CA PRO A 17 -8.38 -21.09 -27.19
C PRO A 17 -7.36 -19.96 -27.19
N VAL A 18 -7.36 -19.15 -26.15
CA VAL A 18 -6.16 -18.42 -25.78
C VAL A 18 -5.24 -19.45 -25.12
N GLU A 19 -4.71 -20.38 -25.91
CA GLU A 19 -3.55 -21.19 -25.53
C GLU A 19 -2.34 -20.26 -25.44
N ARG A 20 -2.31 -19.43 -24.39
CA ARG A 20 -1.08 -18.75 -23.98
C ARG A 20 -0.17 -19.82 -23.41
N SER A 21 0.66 -20.39 -24.28
CA SER A 21 1.73 -21.28 -23.85
C SER A 21 2.65 -20.52 -22.90
N PHE A 22 3.05 -21.15 -21.79
CA PHE A 22 4.11 -20.62 -20.92
C PHE A 22 5.39 -20.27 -21.68
N GLN A 23 5.56 -20.83 -22.88
CA GLN A 23 6.68 -20.57 -23.79
C GLN A 23 6.71 -19.13 -24.31
N ASP A 24 5.57 -18.42 -24.35
CA ASP A 24 5.47 -17.03 -24.80
C ASP A 24 5.68 -16.00 -23.68
N LEU A 25 6.01 -16.45 -22.47
CA LEU A 25 6.27 -15.57 -21.34
C LEU A 25 7.52 -14.73 -21.60
N ARG A 26 7.36 -13.40 -21.53
CA ARG A 26 8.49 -12.47 -21.63
C ARG A 26 8.57 -11.54 -20.43
N TRP A 27 9.79 -11.13 -20.13
CA TRP A 27 10.11 -10.19 -19.07
C TRP A 27 11.15 -9.19 -19.61
N PHE A 28 10.82 -7.89 -19.60
CA PHE A 28 11.57 -6.84 -20.28
C PHE A 28 11.87 -7.17 -21.76
N GLY A 29 10.91 -7.81 -22.44
CA GLY A 29 11.05 -8.26 -23.83
C GLY A 29 11.89 -9.53 -24.04
N ILE A 30 12.58 -10.04 -23.00
CA ILE A 30 13.35 -11.29 -23.04
C ILE A 30 12.38 -12.46 -22.96
N HIS A 31 12.46 -13.43 -23.89
CA HIS A 31 11.66 -14.65 -23.84
C HIS A 31 12.16 -15.59 -22.75
N ILE A 32 11.52 -15.55 -21.60
CA ILE A 32 11.87 -16.40 -20.46
C ILE A 32 11.30 -17.80 -20.64
N GLY A 33 10.13 -17.92 -21.28
CA GLY A 33 9.48 -19.19 -21.56
C GLY A 33 10.13 -20.03 -22.66
N ALA A 34 11.02 -19.46 -23.47
CA ALA A 34 11.57 -20.12 -24.66
C ALA A 34 12.46 -21.35 -24.35
N SER A 35 13.04 -21.41 -23.14
CA SER A 35 13.84 -22.53 -22.69
C SER A 35 13.50 -22.92 -21.27
N PHE A 36 13.56 -24.22 -20.98
CA PHE A 36 13.47 -24.73 -19.62
C PHE A 36 14.50 -24.04 -18.70
N TRP A 37 15.73 -23.80 -19.18
CA TRP A 37 16.78 -23.21 -18.36
C TRP A 37 16.52 -21.75 -18.01
N THR A 38 16.01 -20.95 -18.96
CA THR A 38 15.66 -19.54 -18.71
C THR A 38 14.46 -19.45 -17.78
N MET A 39 13.47 -20.32 -17.96
CA MET A 39 12.29 -20.42 -17.11
C MET A 39 12.67 -20.85 -15.69
N ALA A 40 13.43 -21.94 -15.54
CA ALA A 40 13.90 -22.46 -14.26
C ALA A 40 14.78 -21.44 -13.53
N GLY A 41 15.72 -20.81 -14.24
CA GLY A 41 16.57 -19.76 -13.68
C GLY A 41 15.77 -18.56 -13.17
N PHE A 42 14.77 -18.12 -13.94
CA PHE A 42 13.88 -17.03 -13.52
C PHE A 42 13.02 -17.40 -12.30
N ILE A 43 12.47 -18.62 -12.26
CA ILE A 43 11.72 -19.14 -11.11
C ILE A 43 12.63 -19.16 -9.87
N VAL A 44 13.80 -19.78 -9.96
CA VAL A 44 14.76 -19.88 -8.84
C VAL A 44 15.18 -18.49 -8.35
N LEU A 45 15.41 -17.53 -9.25
CA LEU A 45 15.75 -16.16 -8.88
C LEU A 45 14.60 -15.50 -8.10
N ASN A 46 13.37 -15.54 -8.62
CA ASN A 46 12.22 -14.93 -7.96
C ASN A 46 11.91 -15.59 -6.61
N TYR A 47 11.98 -16.92 -6.54
CA TYR A 47 11.84 -17.65 -5.28
C TYR A 47 12.96 -17.28 -4.31
N GLY A 48 14.22 -17.21 -4.75
CA GLY A 48 15.34 -16.82 -3.91
C GLY A 48 15.18 -15.41 -3.34
N VAL A 49 14.78 -14.44 -4.16
CA VAL A 49 14.49 -13.07 -3.73
C VAL A 49 13.31 -13.03 -2.76
N GLY A 50 12.22 -13.75 -3.06
CA GLY A 50 11.05 -13.84 -2.20
C GLY A 50 11.36 -14.47 -0.84
N THR A 51 12.06 -15.61 -0.84
CA THR A 51 12.53 -16.30 0.37
C THR A 51 13.50 -15.44 1.17
N TYR A 52 14.39 -14.69 0.52
CA TYR A 52 15.27 -13.75 1.21
C TYR A 52 14.49 -12.67 1.97
N TRP A 53 13.53 -12.02 1.32
CA TRP A 53 12.72 -10.98 1.96
C TRP A 53 11.84 -11.55 3.08
N PHE A 54 11.25 -12.73 2.88
CA PHE A 54 10.47 -13.42 3.90
C PHE A 54 11.34 -13.84 5.09
N GLY A 55 12.54 -14.36 4.82
CA GLY A 55 13.52 -14.75 5.82
C GLY A 55 14.02 -13.57 6.66
N GLN A 56 14.23 -12.40 6.04
CA GLN A 56 14.57 -11.17 6.76
C GLN A 56 13.47 -10.79 7.77
N GLY A 57 12.19 -10.90 7.36
CA GLY A 57 11.05 -10.63 8.23
C GLY A 57 10.94 -11.61 9.41
N LEU A 58 11.06 -12.91 9.12
CA LEU A 58 11.01 -13.95 10.13
C LEU A 58 12.14 -13.83 11.14
N ASN A 59 13.39 -13.70 10.68
CA ASN A 59 14.56 -13.62 11.55
C ASN A 59 14.44 -12.47 12.56
N ARG A 60 13.88 -11.34 12.12
CA ARG A 60 13.66 -10.16 12.96
C ARG A 60 12.54 -10.39 14.00
N CYS A 61 11.45 -11.05 13.60
CA CYS A 61 10.35 -11.41 14.49
C CYS A 61 10.79 -12.40 15.59
N PHE A 62 11.61 -13.39 15.25
CA PHE A 62 12.16 -14.35 16.22
C PHE A 62 13.10 -13.71 17.24
N HIS A 63 13.93 -12.76 16.82
CA HIS A 63 14.82 -12.04 17.74
C HIS A 63 14.10 -11.00 18.60
N ASN A 64 13.05 -10.36 18.08
CA ASN A 64 12.30 -9.35 18.80
C ASN A 64 10.81 -9.33 18.40
N PRO A 65 9.94 -10.08 19.10
CA PRO A 65 8.52 -10.20 18.74
C PRO A 65 7.72 -8.89 18.89
N LYS A 66 8.31 -7.84 19.47
CA LYS A 66 7.71 -6.51 19.61
C LYS A 66 8.21 -5.50 18.55
N ALA A 67 9.19 -5.88 17.74
CA ALA A 67 9.68 -5.05 16.64
C ALA A 67 8.78 -5.16 15.41
N THR A 68 8.90 -4.20 14.49
CA THR A 68 8.28 -4.31 13.15
C THR A 68 8.89 -5.49 12.39
N LEU A 69 8.10 -6.09 11.48
CA LEU A 69 8.52 -7.27 10.72
C LEU A 69 9.76 -6.95 9.88
N ILE A 70 9.75 -5.78 9.23
CA ILE A 70 10.82 -5.32 8.34
C ILE A 70 11.24 -3.91 8.77
N ASN A 71 12.51 -3.54 8.56
CA ASN A 71 12.97 -2.18 8.79
C ASN A 71 12.64 -1.26 7.60
N LYS A 72 12.68 0.07 7.79
CA LYS A 72 12.27 1.01 6.74
C LYS A 72 13.14 0.92 5.48
N GLN A 73 14.45 0.76 5.63
CA GLN A 73 15.37 0.64 4.50
C GLN A 73 15.13 -0.62 3.66
N GLN A 74 14.91 -1.76 4.31
CA GLN A 74 14.57 -3.04 3.69
C GLN A 74 13.24 -2.91 2.94
N SER A 75 12.27 -2.17 3.47
CA SER A 75 11.02 -1.93 2.73
C SER A 75 11.25 -1.17 1.43
N TYR A 76 12.15 -0.18 1.40
CA TYR A 76 12.46 0.58 0.18
C TYR A 76 13.06 -0.31 -0.91
N TRP A 77 13.99 -1.18 -0.53
CA TRP A 77 14.60 -2.15 -1.45
C TRP A 77 13.60 -3.24 -1.88
N LEU A 78 12.75 -3.71 -0.97
CA LEU A 78 11.68 -4.65 -1.27
C LEU A 78 10.74 -4.04 -2.32
N THR A 79 10.27 -2.81 -2.11
CA THR A 79 9.39 -2.09 -3.03
C THR A 79 10.05 -1.92 -4.40
N ALA A 80 11.29 -1.46 -4.44
CA ALA A 80 12.01 -1.32 -5.72
C ALA A 80 12.17 -2.66 -6.44
N SER A 81 12.52 -3.74 -5.72
CA SER A 81 12.68 -5.08 -6.30
C SER A 81 11.37 -5.65 -6.82
N PHE A 82 10.28 -5.55 -6.04
CA PHE A 82 8.95 -5.99 -6.44
C PHE A 82 8.46 -5.22 -7.65
N GLN A 83 8.64 -3.89 -7.64
CA GLN A 83 8.25 -3.01 -8.74
C GLN A 83 9.01 -3.34 -10.03
N ALA A 84 10.31 -3.66 -9.94
CA ALA A 84 11.10 -4.08 -11.08
C ALA A 84 10.61 -5.41 -11.68
N VAL A 85 10.24 -6.38 -10.83
CA VAL A 85 9.71 -7.67 -11.28
C VAL A 85 8.39 -7.48 -12.04
N ILE A 86 7.41 -6.79 -11.45
CA ILE A 86 6.10 -6.60 -12.08
C ILE A 86 6.17 -5.72 -13.34
N LEU A 87 7.03 -4.69 -13.35
CA LEU A 87 7.24 -3.86 -14.54
C LEU A 87 7.85 -4.64 -15.70
N GLY A 88 8.72 -5.61 -15.42
CA GLY A 88 9.29 -6.45 -16.47
C GLY A 88 8.20 -7.24 -17.21
N PHE A 89 7.13 -7.65 -16.53
CA PHE A 89 5.99 -8.28 -17.19
C PHE A 89 5.09 -7.30 -17.93
N ALA A 90 4.92 -6.09 -17.41
CA ALA A 90 4.14 -5.04 -18.09
C ALA A 90 4.83 -4.53 -19.37
N LEU A 91 6.16 -4.65 -19.46
CA LEU A 91 6.97 -4.33 -20.64
C LEU A 91 7.08 -5.52 -21.58
N ASN A 92 5.95 -6.05 -22.04
CA ASN A 92 5.94 -7.23 -22.88
C ASN A 92 5.37 -6.95 -24.29
N PRO A 93 6.20 -6.94 -25.34
CA PRO A 93 5.74 -6.75 -26.72
C PRO A 93 5.16 -8.06 -27.30
N GLN A 94 4.16 -8.67 -26.64
CA GLN A 94 3.54 -9.91 -27.15
C GLN A 94 2.79 -9.67 -28.47
N TYR A 95 2.30 -8.46 -28.69
CA TYR A 95 1.76 -8.06 -29.98
C TYR A 95 2.89 -7.59 -30.90
N LYS A 96 2.99 -8.16 -32.11
CA LYS A 96 3.92 -7.68 -33.17
C LYS A 96 3.80 -6.16 -33.41
N ASN A 97 2.62 -5.60 -33.13
CA ASN A 97 2.33 -4.17 -33.13
C ASN A 97 1.96 -3.65 -31.72
N TRP A 98 2.70 -4.02 -30.67
CA TRP A 98 2.46 -3.58 -29.29
C TRP A 98 2.34 -2.05 -29.14
N ARG A 99 3.13 -1.30 -29.92
CA ARG A 99 3.03 0.17 -29.96
C ARG A 99 1.70 0.68 -30.54
N GLY A 100 0.98 -0.14 -31.30
CA GLY A 100 -0.33 0.14 -31.87
C GLY A 100 -1.50 -0.51 -31.12
N TYR A 101 -1.25 -1.30 -30.07
CA TYR A 101 -2.31 -1.83 -29.22
C TYR A 101 -2.68 -0.79 -28.17
N THR A 102 -3.76 -0.05 -28.43
CA THR A 102 -4.16 1.12 -27.65
C THR A 102 -4.53 0.75 -26.21
N HIS A 103 -5.23 -0.36 -25.98
CA HIS A 103 -5.66 -0.79 -24.64
C HIS A 103 -4.54 -1.39 -23.77
N GLY A 104 -3.35 -1.66 -24.33
CA GLY A 104 -2.27 -2.30 -23.58
C GLY A 104 -1.78 -1.49 -22.38
N LEU A 105 -1.79 -0.17 -22.47
CA LEU A 105 -1.44 0.69 -21.34
C LEU A 105 -2.48 0.59 -20.22
N GLU A 106 -3.76 0.62 -20.59
CA GLU A 106 -4.87 0.55 -19.66
C GLU A 106 -4.84 -0.78 -18.88
N GLU A 107 -4.91 -1.92 -19.57
CA GLU A 107 -4.95 -3.25 -18.94
C GLU A 107 -3.75 -3.53 -18.03
N ASN A 108 -2.53 -3.19 -18.49
CA ASN A 108 -1.33 -3.40 -17.67
C ASN A 108 -1.29 -2.43 -16.48
N SER A 109 -1.71 -1.18 -16.66
CA SER A 109 -1.76 -0.23 -15.55
C SER A 109 -2.72 -0.70 -14.46
N GLN A 110 -3.87 -1.28 -14.82
CA GLN A 110 -4.83 -1.83 -13.86
C GLN A 110 -4.19 -2.93 -13.02
N MET A 111 -3.57 -3.92 -13.66
CA MET A 111 -2.90 -5.02 -12.97
C MET A 111 -1.75 -4.53 -12.08
N LEU A 112 -0.93 -3.60 -12.57
CA LEU A 112 0.17 -3.02 -11.80
C LEU A 112 -0.33 -2.29 -10.55
N LEU A 113 -1.42 -1.52 -10.64
CA LEU A 113 -1.99 -0.82 -9.50
C LEU A 113 -2.58 -1.80 -8.47
N VAL A 114 -3.21 -2.89 -8.91
CA VAL A 114 -3.68 -3.97 -7.99
C VAL A 114 -2.52 -4.58 -7.22
N PHE A 115 -1.44 -4.98 -7.91
CA PHE A 115 -0.24 -5.50 -7.25
C PHE A 115 0.37 -4.47 -6.29
N ASN A 116 0.33 -3.19 -6.66
CA ASN A 116 0.80 -2.11 -5.81
C ASN A 116 -0.02 -2.02 -4.52
N VAL A 117 -1.35 -2.05 -4.60
CA VAL A 117 -2.22 -2.05 -3.42
C VAL A 117 -1.93 -3.26 -2.52
N VAL A 118 -1.80 -4.45 -3.09
CA VAL A 118 -1.48 -5.67 -2.32
C VAL A 118 -0.12 -5.53 -1.60
N LEU A 119 0.91 -5.05 -2.29
CA LEU A 119 2.22 -4.77 -1.69
C LEU A 119 2.08 -3.78 -0.54
N PHE A 120 1.35 -2.68 -0.75
CA PHE A 120 1.21 -1.63 0.27
C PHE A 120 0.40 -2.08 1.48
N LEU A 121 -0.61 -2.93 1.31
CA LEU A 121 -1.31 -3.54 2.44
C LEU A 121 -0.37 -4.42 3.27
N ALA A 122 0.48 -5.22 2.61
CA ALA A 122 1.50 -6.01 3.29
C ALA A 122 2.53 -5.12 4.00
N LEU A 123 2.99 -4.03 3.36
CA LEU A 123 3.93 -3.08 3.94
C LEU A 123 3.33 -2.32 5.13
N ILE A 124 2.07 -1.88 5.04
CA ILE A 124 1.37 -1.24 6.16
C ILE A 124 1.33 -2.19 7.35
N ALA A 125 1.00 -3.47 7.14
CA ALA A 125 1.00 -4.47 8.21
C ALA A 125 2.42 -4.73 8.77
N ALA A 126 3.43 -4.82 7.89
CA ALA A 126 4.81 -5.17 8.26
C ALA A 126 5.58 -4.02 8.94
N LEU A 127 5.30 -2.77 8.56
CA LEU A 127 6.00 -1.58 9.03
C LEU A 127 5.33 -0.88 10.20
N SER A 128 4.03 -1.12 10.46
CA SER A 128 3.30 -0.38 11.48
C SER A 128 3.74 -0.77 12.90
N PRO A 129 4.37 0.14 13.66
CA PRO A 129 4.81 -0.17 15.01
C PRO A 129 3.63 -0.25 15.97
N HIS A 130 3.80 -1.05 17.02
CA HIS A 130 2.82 -1.17 18.09
C HIS A 130 2.72 0.14 18.90
N ARG A 131 1.52 0.46 19.44
CA ARG A 131 1.26 1.66 20.26
C ARG A 131 2.33 1.97 21.32
N GLN A 132 2.82 0.96 22.05
CA GLN A 132 3.82 1.16 23.11
C GLN A 132 5.11 1.76 22.54
N THR A 133 5.65 1.16 21.48
CA THR A 133 6.82 1.66 20.75
C THR A 133 6.61 3.09 20.26
N LEU A 134 5.41 3.40 19.78
CA LEU A 134 5.08 4.72 19.25
C LEU A 134 4.89 5.78 20.35
N GLN A 135 4.40 5.37 21.54
CA GLN A 135 4.33 6.23 22.72
C GLN A 135 5.73 6.54 23.27
N ASP A 136 6.59 5.52 23.36
CA ASP A 136 7.97 5.69 23.80
C ASP A 136 8.72 6.62 22.84
N TRP A 137 8.52 6.44 21.53
CA TRP A 137 9.04 7.36 20.53
C TRP A 137 8.55 8.81 20.74
N ALA A 138 7.23 9.00 20.89
CA ALA A 138 6.64 10.32 21.09
C ALA A 138 7.17 11.03 22.36
N ARG A 139 7.50 10.26 23.40
CA ARG A 139 8.08 10.74 24.66
C ARG A 139 9.56 11.13 24.50
N TYR A 140 10.38 10.24 23.95
CA TYR A 140 11.83 10.39 23.97
C TYR A 140 12.41 11.18 22.78
N ARG A 141 11.60 11.46 21.73
CA ARG A 141 12.05 12.26 20.57
C ARG A 141 12.63 13.63 20.92
N HIS A 142 12.26 14.19 22.07
CA HIS A 142 12.76 15.49 22.54
C HIS A 142 13.96 15.39 23.49
N GLN A 143 14.22 14.21 24.06
CA GLN A 143 15.21 13.99 25.11
C GLN A 143 16.50 13.32 24.59
N ASP A 144 16.44 12.59 23.47
CA ASP A 144 17.64 11.93 22.94
C ASP A 144 18.64 12.95 22.38
N ARG A 145 19.81 13.07 23.01
CA ARG A 145 20.92 13.93 22.54
C ARG A 145 21.49 13.46 21.19
N THR A 146 21.35 12.16 20.88
CA THR A 146 21.61 11.55 19.58
C THR A 146 20.64 12.01 18.49
N PHE A 147 19.39 12.32 18.86
CA PHE A 147 18.35 12.86 17.96
C PHE A 147 18.77 14.21 17.35
N ARG A 148 19.46 15.05 18.16
CA ARG A 148 19.98 16.35 17.73
C ARG A 148 21.24 16.26 16.87
N LYS A 149 22.01 15.17 16.99
CA LYS A 149 23.26 14.93 16.22
C LYS A 149 23.06 14.14 14.91
N LYS A 150 21.99 13.35 14.78
CA LYS A 150 21.72 12.47 13.61
C LYS A 150 20.66 12.99 12.63
N GLY A 151 20.47 14.31 12.52
CA GLY A 151 19.56 14.91 11.52
C GLY A 151 18.10 15.12 11.95
N GLY A 152 17.79 14.99 13.24
CA GLY A 152 16.49 15.42 13.80
C GLY A 152 15.30 14.49 13.53
N VAL A 153 14.09 15.03 13.73
CA VAL A 153 12.81 14.31 13.63
C VAL A 153 12.57 13.71 12.25
N ILE A 154 13.01 14.40 11.19
CA ILE A 154 12.81 13.96 9.81
C ILE A 154 13.68 12.73 9.51
N ALA A 155 14.96 12.77 9.86
CA ALA A 155 15.85 11.63 9.67
C ALA A 155 15.36 10.38 10.41
N ASP A 156 14.83 10.54 11.63
CA ASP A 156 14.26 9.43 12.38
C ASP A 156 12.90 8.94 11.84
N LEU A 157 12.12 9.80 11.18
CA LEU A 157 10.90 9.40 10.45
C LEU A 157 11.22 8.52 9.24
N ILE A 158 12.33 8.82 8.55
CA ILE A 158 12.78 8.09 7.36
C ILE A 158 13.46 6.78 7.74
N TRP A 159 14.37 6.81 8.72
CA TRP A 159 15.27 5.69 9.02
C TRP A 159 14.93 4.95 10.32
N GLY A 160 14.18 5.56 11.23
CA GLY A 160 13.91 5.01 12.56
C GLY A 160 12.79 3.97 12.57
N ASP A 161 13.07 2.79 13.10
CA ASP A 161 12.09 1.69 13.21
C ASP A 161 10.98 1.94 14.25
N LYS A 162 11.19 2.90 15.17
CA LYS A 162 10.24 3.20 16.26
C LYS A 162 9.26 4.32 15.91
N SER A 163 9.51 5.05 14.83
CA SER A 163 8.73 6.21 14.42
C SER A 163 7.53 5.78 13.55
N PRO A 164 6.49 6.62 13.39
CA PRO A 164 5.28 6.27 12.64
C PRO A 164 5.59 5.69 11.26
N ALA A 165 4.81 4.70 10.82
CA ALA A 165 5.04 4.02 9.54
C ALA A 165 4.60 4.86 8.33
N VAL A 166 3.73 5.86 8.52
CA VAL A 166 3.13 6.66 7.44
C VAL A 166 4.19 7.28 6.52
N VAL A 167 5.31 7.78 7.08
CA VAL A 167 6.38 8.38 6.25
C VAL A 167 7.19 7.32 5.51
N ALA A 168 7.42 6.14 6.11
CA ALA A 168 8.05 5.04 5.40
C ALA A 168 7.17 4.55 4.25
N VAL A 169 5.86 4.44 4.46
CA VAL A 169 4.90 4.11 3.41
C VAL A 169 4.88 5.19 2.33
N ALA A 170 4.96 6.48 2.68
CA ALA A 170 5.05 7.57 1.72
C ALA A 170 6.29 7.46 0.82
N ILE A 171 7.45 7.12 1.37
CA ILE A 171 8.69 6.95 0.59
C ILE A 171 8.61 5.72 -0.31
N ASN A 172 8.12 4.60 0.21
CA ASN A 172 7.84 3.42 -0.63
C ASN A 172 6.88 3.79 -1.77
N CYS A 173 5.82 4.54 -1.48
CA CYS A 173 4.84 4.99 -2.46
C CYS A 173 5.49 5.89 -3.51
N ALA A 174 6.35 6.82 -3.11
CA ALA A 174 7.11 7.65 -4.03
C ALA A 174 8.06 6.83 -4.93
N ILE A 175 8.72 5.79 -4.41
CA ILE A 175 9.57 4.89 -5.20
C ILE A 175 8.73 4.14 -6.24
N ALA A 176 7.64 3.49 -5.81
CA ALA A 176 6.75 2.75 -6.70
C ALA A 176 6.14 3.67 -7.78
N SER A 177 5.64 4.83 -7.36
CA SER A 177 5.04 5.81 -8.27
C SER A 177 6.06 6.43 -9.20
N ALA A 178 7.32 6.64 -8.80
CA ALA A 178 8.36 7.11 -9.71
C ALA A 178 8.63 6.10 -10.83
N MET A 179 8.78 4.80 -10.48
CA MET A 179 9.02 3.74 -11.46
C MET A 179 7.82 3.57 -12.42
N LEU A 180 6.60 3.58 -11.89
CA LEU A 180 5.37 3.52 -12.69
C LEU A 180 5.20 4.76 -13.57
N LEU A 181 5.47 5.95 -13.04
CA LEU A 181 5.42 7.20 -13.78
C LEU A 181 6.39 7.18 -14.96
N THR A 182 7.65 6.75 -14.74
CA THR A 182 8.61 6.60 -15.83
C THR A 182 8.10 5.64 -16.90
N TRP A 183 7.54 4.50 -16.51
CA TRP A 183 6.95 3.54 -17.46
C TRP A 183 5.79 4.13 -18.27
N ILE A 184 4.83 4.80 -17.61
CA ILE A 184 3.69 5.46 -18.28
C ILE A 184 4.18 6.56 -19.24
N LEU A 185 5.17 7.35 -18.83
CA LEU A 185 5.72 8.44 -19.65
C LEU A 185 6.47 7.93 -20.88
N LEU A 186 7.18 6.81 -20.75
CA LEU A 186 7.88 6.16 -21.87
C LEU A 186 6.91 5.44 -22.84
N TRP A 187 5.66 5.24 -22.45
CA TRP A 187 4.65 4.69 -23.35
C TRP A 187 4.34 5.66 -24.50
N PRO A 188 4.15 5.17 -25.75
CA PRO A 188 3.73 5.99 -26.88
C PRO A 188 2.50 6.84 -26.56
N ALA A 189 2.36 7.98 -27.25
CA ALA A 189 1.20 8.85 -27.08
C ALA A 189 -0.09 8.07 -27.36
N ASN A 190 -1.01 8.10 -26.40
CA ASN A 190 -2.21 7.28 -26.37
C ASN A 190 -3.27 7.98 -25.50
N GLU A 191 -4.55 7.85 -25.86
CA GLU A 191 -5.70 8.36 -25.10
C GLU A 191 -5.75 7.87 -23.64
N TYR A 192 -5.22 6.68 -23.36
CA TYR A 192 -5.17 6.10 -22.01
C TYR A 192 -4.06 6.65 -21.11
N LYS A 193 -3.15 7.47 -21.65
CA LYS A 193 -2.00 7.98 -20.89
C LYS A 193 -2.40 8.92 -19.76
N ILE A 194 -3.34 9.84 -20.03
CA ILE A 194 -3.84 10.78 -19.02
C ILE A 194 -4.67 10.04 -17.94
N PRO A 195 -5.63 9.15 -18.29
CA PRO A 195 -6.27 8.27 -17.32
C PRO A 195 -5.29 7.48 -16.46
N ALA A 196 -4.24 6.88 -17.03
CA ALA A 196 -3.25 6.12 -16.26
C ALA A 196 -2.49 6.99 -15.24
N LEU A 197 -2.18 8.25 -15.57
CA LEU A 197 -1.56 9.19 -14.63
C LEU A 197 -2.50 9.55 -13.47
N PHE A 198 -3.78 9.81 -13.76
CA PHE A 198 -4.77 10.04 -12.71
C PHE A 198 -5.01 8.78 -11.86
N ALA A 199 -5.02 7.60 -12.48
CA ALA A 199 -5.12 6.34 -11.77
C ALA A 199 -3.96 6.16 -10.78
N LEU A 200 -2.73 6.46 -11.21
CA LEU A 200 -1.56 6.39 -10.35
C LEU A 200 -1.66 7.37 -9.16
N LEU A 201 -2.12 8.60 -9.41
CA LEU A 201 -2.26 9.62 -8.38
C LEU A 201 -3.35 9.28 -7.34
N LEU A 202 -4.52 8.84 -7.80
CA LEU A 202 -5.63 8.40 -6.94
C LEU A 202 -5.21 7.17 -6.12
N ASN A 203 -4.59 6.18 -6.76
CA ASN A 203 -4.12 4.97 -6.08
C ASN A 203 -3.07 5.30 -5.00
N SER A 204 -2.12 6.19 -5.32
CA SER A 204 -1.11 6.66 -4.35
C SER A 204 -1.77 7.34 -3.15
N SER A 205 -2.80 8.17 -3.40
CA SER A 205 -3.56 8.88 -2.37
C SER A 205 -4.35 7.92 -1.48
N LEU A 206 -5.00 6.90 -2.06
CA LEU A 206 -5.71 5.85 -1.32
C LEU A 206 -4.77 5.04 -0.43
N ILE A 207 -3.61 4.63 -0.95
CA ILE A 207 -2.57 3.94 -0.15
C ILE A 207 -2.18 4.77 1.06
N MET A 208 -1.97 6.08 0.88
CA MET A 208 -1.62 6.99 1.96
C MET A 208 -2.75 7.15 2.99
N ILE A 209 -4.01 7.18 2.54
CA ILE A 209 -5.18 7.17 3.43
C ILE A 209 -5.20 5.87 4.24
N TYR A 210 -5.03 4.71 3.60
CA TYR A 210 -5.03 3.40 4.29
C TYR A 210 -3.91 3.31 5.33
N ALA A 211 -2.70 3.77 4.99
CA ALA A 211 -1.59 3.81 5.92
C ALA A 211 -1.87 4.70 7.13
N THR A 212 -2.47 5.87 6.91
CA THR A 212 -2.80 6.82 7.98
C THR A 212 -3.93 6.29 8.87
N VAL A 213 -4.98 5.71 8.27
CA VAL A 213 -6.10 5.09 9.00
C VAL A 213 -5.62 3.89 9.82
N ALA A 214 -4.80 3.01 9.24
CA ALA A 214 -4.20 1.89 9.97
C ALA A 214 -3.39 2.38 11.17
N GLN A 215 -2.53 3.39 10.97
CA GLN A 215 -1.71 3.97 12.03
C GLN A 215 -2.56 4.60 13.14
N LEU A 216 -3.64 5.30 12.80
CA LEU A 216 -4.61 5.87 13.75
C LEU A 216 -5.29 4.77 14.57
N MET A 217 -5.78 3.70 13.93
CA MET A 217 -6.41 2.57 14.60
C MET A 217 -5.45 1.87 15.57
N LEU A 218 -4.18 1.72 15.19
CA LEU A 218 -3.13 1.12 16.04
C LEU A 218 -2.74 1.98 17.25
N LEU A 219 -3.03 3.28 17.23
CA LEU A 219 -2.83 4.20 18.34
C LEU A 219 -3.99 4.22 19.35
N MET A 220 -5.17 3.73 18.97
CA MET A 220 -6.33 3.67 19.86
C MET A 220 -6.03 2.81 21.10
N LYS A 221 -6.67 3.17 22.22
CA LYS A 221 -6.48 2.49 23.53
C LYS A 221 -7.18 1.12 23.62
N THR A 222 -7.71 0.58 22.52
CA THR A 222 -8.48 -0.67 22.51
C THR A 222 -7.57 -1.90 22.50
N GLN A 223 -7.97 -2.97 23.19
CA GLN A 223 -7.20 -4.22 23.23
C GLN A 223 -7.09 -4.89 21.84
N LYS A 224 -8.16 -4.83 21.03
CA LYS A 224 -8.23 -5.43 19.68
C LYS A 224 -7.87 -4.45 18.55
N ARG A 225 -6.96 -3.51 18.78
CA ARG A 225 -6.60 -2.46 17.81
C ARG A 225 -6.06 -2.94 16.47
N ALA A 226 -5.34 -4.07 16.44
CA ALA A 226 -4.90 -4.68 15.17
C ALA A 226 -6.09 -5.16 14.34
N ALA A 227 -7.07 -5.83 14.98
CA ALA A 227 -8.33 -6.19 14.32
C ALA A 227 -9.10 -4.93 13.89
N GLY A 228 -9.10 -3.87 14.70
CA GLY A 228 -9.68 -2.57 14.33
C GLY A 228 -9.04 -1.96 13.08
N ALA A 229 -7.72 -2.01 12.95
CA ALA A 229 -7.01 -1.54 11.76
C ALA A 229 -7.38 -2.37 10.52
N VAL A 230 -7.42 -3.71 10.65
CA VAL A 230 -7.82 -4.62 9.57
C VAL A 230 -9.27 -4.36 9.14
N ILE A 231 -10.20 -4.23 10.09
CA ILE A 231 -11.62 -3.96 9.81
C ILE A 231 -11.78 -2.59 9.17
N ALA A 232 -11.07 -1.56 9.64
CA ALA A 232 -11.17 -0.22 9.07
C ALA A 232 -10.63 -0.17 7.64
N VAL A 233 -9.41 -0.66 7.40
CA VAL A 233 -8.82 -0.66 6.05
C VAL A 233 -9.58 -1.60 5.11
N GLY A 234 -9.92 -2.80 5.56
CA GLY A 234 -10.73 -3.75 4.81
C GLY A 234 -12.11 -3.19 4.49
N GLY A 235 -12.73 -2.48 5.44
CA GLY A 235 -13.96 -1.73 5.23
C GLY A 235 -13.80 -0.67 4.15
N LEU A 236 -12.75 0.17 4.18
CA LEU A 236 -12.53 1.17 3.13
C LEU A 236 -12.35 0.57 1.73
N ILE A 237 -11.86 -0.68 1.63
CA ILE A 237 -11.66 -1.37 0.35
C ILE A 237 -12.93 -2.08 -0.13
N LEU A 238 -13.61 -2.78 0.78
CA LEU A 238 -14.74 -3.68 0.45
C LEU A 238 -16.10 -3.00 0.54
N LEU A 239 -16.25 -1.97 1.38
CA LEU A 239 -17.52 -1.29 1.57
C LEU A 239 -18.01 -0.59 0.30
N PRO A 240 -17.15 0.12 -0.49
CA PRO A 240 -17.59 0.69 -1.76
C PRO A 240 -18.22 -0.36 -2.71
N PRO A 241 -17.53 -1.45 -3.10
CA PRO A 241 -18.14 -2.43 -4.01
C PRO A 241 -19.38 -3.13 -3.42
N ILE A 242 -19.44 -3.37 -2.11
CA ILE A 242 -20.62 -3.96 -1.45
C ILE A 242 -21.83 -3.02 -1.53
N LEU A 243 -21.65 -1.74 -1.20
CA LEU A 243 -22.73 -0.76 -1.26
C LEU A 243 -23.25 -0.59 -2.69
N PHE A 244 -22.37 -0.63 -3.69
CA PHE A 244 -22.79 -0.53 -5.09
C PHE A 244 -23.54 -1.76 -5.57
N TRP A 245 -23.10 -2.96 -5.16
CA TRP A 245 -23.81 -4.20 -5.47
C TRP A 245 -25.23 -4.20 -4.90
N ILE A 246 -25.39 -3.77 -3.64
CA ILE A 246 -26.71 -3.66 -2.99
C ILE A 246 -27.56 -2.56 -3.63
N GLY A 247 -26.94 -1.42 -3.95
CA GLY A 247 -27.63 -0.25 -4.50
C GLY A 247 -27.98 -0.38 -5.99
N SER A 248 -27.64 -1.49 -6.65
CA SER A 248 -27.78 -1.69 -8.11
C SER A 248 -27.18 -0.53 -8.94
N MET A 249 -26.18 0.16 -8.40
CA MET A 249 -25.54 1.31 -9.05
C MET A 249 -24.58 0.80 -10.12
N THR A 250 -24.82 1.14 -11.38
CA THR A 250 -23.90 0.77 -12.45
C THR A 250 -22.68 1.68 -12.44
N LEU A 251 -21.53 1.16 -12.91
CA LEU A 251 -20.27 1.91 -12.95
C LEU A 251 -20.43 3.26 -13.68
N TYR A 252 -21.23 3.28 -14.75
CA TYR A 252 -21.36 4.42 -15.67
C TYR A 252 -22.30 5.52 -15.18
N GLU A 253 -23.27 5.20 -14.31
CA GLU A 253 -24.24 6.18 -13.82
C GLU A 253 -23.68 7.07 -12.71
N THR A 254 -22.73 6.57 -11.92
CA THR A 254 -22.18 7.28 -10.76
C THR A 254 -20.64 7.26 -10.70
N PRO A 255 -19.96 7.69 -11.78
CA PRO A 255 -18.52 7.53 -11.92
C PRO A 255 -17.72 8.20 -10.80
N ALA A 256 -18.24 9.30 -10.24
CA ALA A 256 -17.60 10.06 -9.19
C ALA A 256 -17.37 9.25 -7.90
N ILE A 257 -18.27 8.35 -7.53
CA ILE A 257 -18.17 7.59 -6.27
C ILE A 257 -17.14 6.46 -6.42
N TRP A 258 -17.03 5.88 -7.62
CA TRP A 258 -16.05 4.84 -7.95
C TRP A 258 -14.60 5.34 -7.83
N LEU A 259 -14.35 6.64 -7.96
CA LEU A 259 -13.02 7.24 -7.81
C LEU A 259 -12.43 7.13 -6.39
N PHE A 260 -13.26 6.88 -5.38
CA PHE A 260 -12.82 6.67 -3.99
C PHE A 260 -12.57 5.20 -3.65
N SER A 261 -12.88 4.30 -4.57
CA SER A 261 -12.64 2.86 -4.43
C SER A 261 -11.28 2.49 -4.99
N VAL A 262 -10.68 1.40 -4.51
CA VAL A 262 -9.48 0.81 -5.13
C VAL A 262 -9.73 0.51 -6.61
N PHE A 263 -10.96 0.13 -6.95
CA PHE A 263 -11.38 -0.28 -8.30
C PHE A 263 -11.69 0.90 -9.25
N HIS A 264 -11.10 2.08 -9.03
CA HIS A 264 -11.40 3.30 -9.80
C HIS A 264 -10.90 3.28 -11.25
N TRP A 265 -10.06 2.33 -11.63
CA TRP A 265 -9.34 2.36 -12.92
C TRP A 265 -10.26 2.26 -14.13
N GLY A 266 -11.30 1.42 -14.07
CA GLY A 266 -12.21 1.19 -15.20
C GLY A 266 -13.17 2.36 -15.47
N ILE A 267 -13.24 3.34 -14.56
CA ILE A 267 -14.19 4.44 -14.66
C ILE A 267 -13.55 5.75 -15.13
N LEU A 268 -12.22 5.85 -15.10
CA LEU A 268 -11.50 7.09 -15.42
C LEU A 268 -11.78 7.67 -16.82
N PRO A 269 -11.96 6.85 -17.87
CA PRO A 269 -12.37 7.36 -19.18
C PRO A 269 -13.73 8.08 -19.17
N TYR A 270 -14.60 7.77 -18.19
CA TYR A 270 -15.96 8.28 -18.08
C TYR A 270 -16.14 9.31 -16.96
N ALA A 271 -15.13 9.48 -16.11
CA ALA A 271 -15.23 10.25 -14.87
C ALA A 271 -15.05 11.78 -15.05
N ASN A 272 -14.75 12.25 -16.27
CA ASN A 272 -14.69 13.67 -16.65
C ASN A 272 -14.10 14.58 -15.54
N GLY A 273 -14.73 15.73 -15.24
CA GLY A 273 -14.29 16.67 -14.21
C GLY A 273 -14.35 16.15 -12.77
N SER A 274 -15.05 15.03 -12.51
CA SER A 274 -15.15 14.43 -11.18
C SER A 274 -13.81 13.90 -10.66
N VAL A 275 -12.86 13.61 -11.55
CA VAL A 275 -11.48 13.22 -11.19
C VAL A 275 -10.80 14.30 -10.35
N PHE A 276 -10.93 15.57 -10.73
CA PHE A 276 -10.34 16.67 -9.97
C PHE A 276 -10.98 16.82 -8.58
N LEU A 277 -12.31 16.69 -8.51
CA LEU A 277 -13.03 16.72 -7.24
C LEU A 277 -12.60 15.56 -6.33
N ALA A 278 -12.41 14.37 -6.88
CA ALA A 278 -11.92 13.22 -6.12
C ALA A 278 -10.50 13.46 -5.60
N ILE A 279 -9.60 14.02 -6.40
CA ILE A 279 -8.24 14.38 -5.97
C ILE A 279 -8.28 15.40 -4.82
N ILE A 280 -9.11 16.45 -4.94
CA ILE A 280 -9.26 17.47 -3.90
C ILE A 280 -9.81 16.83 -2.62
N ALA A 281 -10.86 16.02 -2.73
CA ALA A 281 -11.49 15.35 -1.60
C ALA A 281 -10.53 14.37 -0.89
N GLN A 282 -9.81 13.55 -1.66
CA GLN A 282 -8.80 12.63 -1.11
C GLN A 282 -7.63 13.38 -0.45
N SER A 283 -7.18 14.49 -1.05
CA SER A 283 -6.13 15.34 -0.48
C SER A 283 -6.57 15.99 0.83
N LEU A 284 -7.81 16.47 0.89
CA LEU A 284 -8.40 17.02 2.10
C LEU A 284 -8.53 15.95 3.19
N ALA A 285 -9.06 14.78 2.86
CA ALA A 285 -9.19 13.66 3.78
C ALA A 285 -7.81 13.24 4.34
N LEU A 286 -6.82 13.10 3.47
CA LEU A 286 -5.46 12.76 3.86
C LEU A 286 -4.86 13.81 4.81
N THR A 287 -5.06 15.10 4.53
CA THR A 287 -4.60 16.19 5.39
C THR A 287 -5.25 16.12 6.77
N LEU A 288 -6.58 15.93 6.82
CA LEU A 288 -7.33 15.80 8.07
C LEU A 288 -6.86 14.60 8.91
N PHE A 289 -6.67 13.43 8.29
CA PHE A 289 -6.18 12.24 8.98
C PHE A 289 -4.75 12.44 9.51
N ASN A 290 -3.86 13.10 8.75
CA ASN A 290 -2.50 13.38 9.21
C ASN A 290 -2.48 14.40 10.38
N VAL A 291 -3.33 15.41 10.35
CA VAL A 291 -3.50 16.34 11.49
C VAL A 291 -4.01 15.59 12.73
N GLN A 292 -5.00 14.72 12.57
CA GLN A 292 -5.52 13.90 13.66
C GLN A 292 -4.45 12.97 14.23
N LEU A 293 -3.63 12.35 13.37
CA LEU A 293 -2.52 11.50 13.77
C LEU A 293 -1.50 12.28 14.60
N GLY A 294 -1.12 13.47 14.15
CA GLY A 294 -0.23 14.36 14.89
C GLY A 294 -0.78 14.75 16.26
N ARG A 295 -2.09 15.07 16.35
CA ARG A 295 -2.76 15.38 17.61
C ARG A 295 -2.74 14.19 18.58
N GLN A 296 -3.07 12.98 18.11
CA GLN A 296 -3.06 11.78 18.97
C GLN A 296 -1.65 11.44 19.47
N LEU A 297 -0.63 11.55 18.61
CA LEU A 297 0.77 11.33 18.99
C LEU A 297 1.20 12.30 20.10
N ARG A 298 0.83 13.58 19.97
CA ARG A 298 1.15 14.60 20.99
C ARG A 298 0.46 14.31 22.33
N GLN A 299 -0.84 14.01 22.31
CA GLN A 299 -1.59 13.65 23.52
C GLN A 299 -1.05 12.40 24.22
N ALA A 300 -0.60 11.41 23.44
CA ALA A 300 -0.02 10.19 23.98
C ALA A 300 1.32 10.42 24.72
N GLY A 301 2.13 11.39 24.26
CA GLY A 301 3.35 11.81 24.96
C GLY A 301 3.08 12.63 26.22
N GLU A 302 2.11 13.55 26.17
CA GLU A 302 1.77 14.45 27.29
C GLU A 302 1.12 13.71 28.48
N SER A 303 0.16 12.82 28.22
CA SER A 303 -0.59 12.08 29.26
C SER A 303 0.32 11.24 30.17
N THR A 304 1.33 10.58 29.60
CA THR A 304 2.27 9.75 30.35
C THR A 304 3.27 10.58 31.14
N THR A 305 3.68 11.74 30.60
CA THR A 305 4.57 12.68 31.31
C THR A 305 3.86 13.29 32.52
N LYS A 306 2.59 13.68 32.37
CA LYS A 306 1.76 14.17 33.47
C LYS A 306 1.58 13.12 34.57
N ALA A 307 1.28 11.87 34.21
CA ALA A 307 1.14 10.76 35.16
C ALA A 307 2.44 10.46 35.95
N LEU A 308 3.60 10.59 35.31
CA LEU A 308 4.90 10.41 35.98
C LEU A 308 5.26 11.58 36.90
N LEU A 309 4.93 12.81 36.50
CA LEU A 309 5.15 13.98 37.33
C LEU A 309 4.21 13.95 38.55
N SER A 310 2.93 13.62 38.38
CA SER A 310 1.99 13.50 39.50
C SER A 310 2.40 12.40 40.48
N GLY A 311 2.82 11.22 39.99
CA GLY A 311 3.28 10.13 40.85
C GLY A 311 4.60 10.42 41.59
N LYS A 312 5.48 11.27 41.03
CA LYS A 312 6.66 11.78 41.77
C LYS A 312 6.25 12.75 42.87
N THR A 313 5.27 13.62 42.61
CA THR A 313 4.75 14.57 43.60
C THR A 313 4.09 13.83 44.77
N GLU A 314 3.28 12.80 44.52
CA GLU A 314 2.70 11.94 45.58
C GLU A 314 3.77 11.25 46.42
N LYS A 315 4.78 10.63 45.79
CA LYS A 315 5.87 9.98 46.53
C LYS A 315 6.71 10.97 47.34
N TYR A 316 6.90 12.19 46.84
CA TYR A 316 7.59 13.24 47.57
C TYR A 316 6.77 13.71 48.78
N GLN A 317 5.47 13.95 48.59
CA GLN A 317 4.57 14.33 49.68
C GLN A 317 4.48 13.24 50.76
N ALA A 318 4.38 11.97 50.37
CA ALA A 318 4.37 10.85 51.31
C ALA A 318 5.70 10.69 52.08
N ARG A 319 6.83 11.09 51.49
CA ARG A 319 8.14 11.05 52.15
C ARG A 319 8.36 12.22 53.11
N VAL A 320 7.81 13.39 52.79
CA VAL A 320 7.85 14.58 53.66
C VAL A 320 6.93 14.40 54.86
N SER A 321 5.73 13.82 54.70
CA SER A 321 4.83 13.54 55.83
C SER A 321 5.40 12.55 56.84
N HIS A 322 6.28 11.64 56.40
CA HIS A 322 6.92 10.65 57.25
C HIS A 322 8.15 11.18 58.03
N LEU A 323 8.62 12.39 57.70
CA LEU A 323 9.71 13.09 58.39
C LEU A 323 9.21 14.14 59.40
N ILE A 324 7.90 14.43 59.40
CA ILE A 324 7.24 15.44 60.26
C ILE A 324 6.51 14.78 61.45
N HIS A 325 6.51 13.44 61.54
CA HIS A 325 6.03 12.66 62.69
C HIS A 325 7.18 11.90 63.35
#